data_AF-A0AAW2AHK1-F1
#
_entry.id   AF-A0AAW2AHK1-F1
#
_cell.length_a   1.000
_cell.length_b   1.000
_cell.length_c   1.000
_cell.angle_alpha   90.00
_cell.angle_beta   90.00
_cell.angle_gamma   90.00
#
_symmetry.space_group_name_H-M   'P 1'
#
loop_
_entity.id
_entity.type
_entity.pdbx_description
1 polymer ?
#
loop_
_entity_poly.entity_id
_entity_poly.type
_entity_poly.pdbx_seq_one_letter_code
_entity_poly.pdbx_strand_id
1 'polypeptide(L)'
;MADEPQIESWEDRNPGEILDIRFQKNPNQKLKYLEAEPKILGVTQIALAVFLSFAILLFYVNGMSTIADAVSGGTSVIIIIAGRVAIAAQNLHLPTLKACLGMQVVACTTSVICILLHLSVFTSLFHCWDPDLEPSQRTICRHLETGFENYLALQKLVLSVQIALSATLAAYCCKVIQCCCPTSSMPVITVNRLPDPR
;
A
#
# COMPACT_ATOMS: atom_id res chain seq x y z
N MET A 1 65.19 14.87 -41.79
CA MET A 1 64.29 15.65 -40.92
C MET A 1 63.09 14.77 -40.65
N ALA A 2 63.01 13.95 -39.59
CA ALA A 2 63.30 14.21 -38.16
C ALA A 2 62.69 15.55 -37.73
N ASP A 3 61.78 15.70 -36.77
CA ASP A 3 61.51 14.99 -35.50
C ASP A 3 60.10 15.44 -35.01
N GLU A 4 59.17 14.56 -34.63
CA GLU A 4 58.71 14.24 -33.26
C GLU A 4 58.17 15.40 -32.38
N PRO A 5 56.91 15.34 -31.88
CA PRO A 5 56.45 16.14 -30.73
C PRO A 5 56.62 15.37 -29.41
N GLN A 6 57.45 15.89 -28.51
CA GLN A 6 57.64 15.40 -27.14
C GLN A 6 56.48 15.83 -26.23
N ILE A 7 55.70 14.86 -25.77
CA ILE A 7 54.77 14.97 -24.64
C ILE A 7 55.57 14.53 -23.41
N GLU A 8 55.75 15.43 -22.46
CA GLU A 8 56.44 15.12 -21.21
C GLU A 8 55.67 14.09 -20.37
N SER A 9 56.43 13.05 -20.04
CA SER A 9 56.14 11.94 -19.14
C SER A 9 56.23 12.38 -17.68
N TRP A 10 55.26 11.95 -16.87
CA TRP A 10 55.52 11.47 -15.52
C TRP A 10 54.74 10.17 -15.30
N GLU A 11 55.42 9.08 -15.63
CA GLU A 11 55.05 7.72 -15.28
C GLU A 11 55.75 7.36 -13.98
N ASP A 12 54.99 6.98 -12.94
CA ASP A 12 55.44 5.93 -12.02
C ASP A 12 54.28 5.29 -11.21
N ARG A 13 53.92 4.08 -11.67
CA ARG A 13 53.55 2.85 -10.92
C ARG A 13 52.45 2.89 -9.85
N ASN A 14 51.30 2.28 -10.17
CA ASN A 14 50.91 0.92 -9.72
C ASN A 14 49.60 0.44 -10.39
N PRO A 15 49.59 -0.60 -11.25
CA PRO A 15 48.37 -1.15 -11.84
C PRO A 15 47.83 -2.29 -10.97
N GLY A 16 47.09 -1.97 -9.91
CA GLY A 16 46.67 -3.02 -8.97
C GLY A 16 45.52 -2.73 -8.02
N GLU A 17 44.79 -1.63 -8.18
CA GLU A 17 43.66 -1.33 -7.28
C GLU A 17 42.39 -1.12 -8.10
N ILE A 18 41.77 -2.23 -8.51
CA ILE A 18 40.37 -2.24 -8.94
C ILE A 18 39.55 -1.93 -7.68
N LEU A 19 39.29 -0.65 -7.45
CA LEU A 19 38.40 -0.16 -6.41
C LEU A 19 36.95 -0.55 -6.77
N ASP A 20 36.56 -1.79 -6.47
CA ASP A 20 35.18 -2.28 -6.63
C ASP A 20 34.30 -1.69 -5.53
N ILE A 21 33.74 -0.49 -5.79
CA ILE A 21 32.80 0.18 -4.90
C ILE A 21 31.46 -0.57 -4.96
N ARG A 22 31.28 -1.55 -4.07
CA ARG A 22 29.98 -2.22 -3.92
C ARG A 22 29.10 -1.46 -2.94
N PHE A 23 28.01 -0.90 -3.45
CA PHE A 23 26.90 -0.42 -2.62
C PHE A 23 26.22 -1.62 -1.96
N GLN A 24 26.67 -1.99 -0.75
CA GLN A 24 26.04 -3.06 -0.01
C GLN A 24 24.75 -2.55 0.65
N LYS A 25 23.61 -2.82 0.00
CA LYS A 25 22.27 -2.66 0.58
C LYS A 25 22.22 -3.43 1.91
N ASN A 26 22.16 -2.73 3.03
CA ASN A 26 22.28 -3.31 4.38
C ASN A 26 21.26 -4.45 4.58
N PRO A 27 21.69 -5.71 4.83
CA PRO A 27 20.81 -6.87 4.97
C PRO A 27 19.87 -6.75 6.17
N ASN A 28 20.21 -5.95 7.18
CA ASN A 28 19.40 -5.74 8.38
C ASN A 28 18.07 -5.00 8.10
N GLN A 29 18.01 -4.18 7.02
CA GLN A 29 16.75 -3.52 6.61
C GLN A 29 15.73 -4.52 6.07
N LYS A 30 16.20 -5.60 5.42
CA LYS A 30 15.33 -6.66 4.89
C LYS A 30 14.72 -7.48 6.02
N LEU A 31 15.55 -7.82 7.02
CA LEU A 31 15.13 -8.59 8.18
C LEU A 31 14.02 -7.86 8.97
N LYS A 32 14.17 -6.55 9.17
CA LYS A 32 13.21 -5.70 9.89
C LYS A 32 11.88 -5.47 9.15
N TYR A 33 11.84 -5.64 7.82
CA TYR A 33 10.60 -5.59 7.02
C TYR A 33 9.90 -6.96 6.99
N LEU A 34 10.66 -8.05 6.97
CA LEU A 34 10.14 -9.42 7.05
C LEU A 34 9.57 -9.73 8.45
N GLU A 35 10.13 -9.12 9.50
CA GLU A 35 9.63 -9.20 10.89
C GLU A 35 8.20 -8.63 11.04
N ALA A 36 7.80 -7.69 10.17
CA ALA A 36 6.46 -7.11 10.17
C ALA A 36 5.40 -7.96 9.43
N GLU A 37 5.76 -9.15 8.94
CA GLU A 37 4.90 -10.09 8.22
C GLU A 37 3.96 -9.43 7.17
N PRO A 38 4.52 -8.68 6.20
CA PRO A 38 3.74 -7.99 5.16
C PRO A 38 2.86 -8.95 4.32
N LYS A 39 3.16 -10.25 4.38
CA LYS A 39 2.32 -11.33 3.85
C LYS A 39 0.94 -11.35 4.49
N ILE A 40 0.89 -11.32 5.82
CA ILE A 40 -0.35 -11.42 6.55
C ILE A 40 -1.16 -10.15 6.33
N LEU A 41 -0.53 -8.97 6.38
CA LEU A 41 -1.17 -7.70 6.05
C LEU A 41 -1.76 -7.68 4.62
N GLY A 42 -1.04 -8.19 3.62
CA GLY A 42 -1.55 -8.26 2.25
C GLY A 42 -2.71 -9.25 2.09
N VAL A 43 -2.66 -10.39 2.79
CA VAL A 43 -3.74 -11.38 2.80
C VAL A 43 -4.99 -10.83 3.50
N THR A 44 -4.84 -10.11 4.61
CA THR A 44 -5.98 -9.48 5.30
C THR A 44 -6.61 -8.38 4.46
N GLN A 45 -5.82 -7.57 3.74
CA GLN A 45 -6.36 -6.60 2.77
C GLN A 45 -7.26 -7.28 1.73
N ILE A 46 -6.79 -8.39 1.15
CA ILE A 46 -7.57 -9.15 0.15
C ILE A 46 -8.83 -9.76 0.77
N ALA A 47 -8.71 -10.40 1.92
CA ALA A 47 -9.85 -11.06 2.59
C ALA A 47 -10.97 -10.06 2.91
N LEU A 48 -10.62 -8.90 3.48
CA LEU A 48 -11.57 -7.84 3.80
C LEU A 48 -12.18 -7.21 2.54
N ALA A 49 -11.41 -7.05 1.46
CA ALA A 49 -11.94 -6.54 0.19
C ALA A 49 -12.91 -7.52 -0.47
N VAL A 50 -12.64 -8.83 -0.41
CA VAL A 50 -13.57 -9.87 -0.89
C VAL A 50 -14.85 -9.88 -0.08
N PHE A 51 -14.76 -9.74 1.25
CA PHE A 51 -15.92 -9.62 2.13
C PHE A 51 -16.82 -8.43 1.73
N LEU A 52 -16.22 -7.26 1.48
CA LEU A 52 -16.95 -6.08 1.01
C LEU A 52 -17.60 -6.29 -0.35
N SER A 53 -16.88 -6.87 -1.31
CA SER A 53 -17.41 -7.15 -2.65
C SER A 53 -18.61 -8.10 -2.60
N PHE A 54 -18.55 -9.14 -1.75
CA PHE A 54 -19.65 -10.07 -1.58
C PHE A 54 -20.88 -9.38 -0.98
N ALA A 55 -20.68 -8.55 0.03
CA ALA A 55 -21.78 -7.78 0.62
C ALA A 55 -22.44 -6.84 -0.40
N ILE A 56 -21.65 -6.10 -1.18
CA ILE A 56 -22.15 -5.20 -2.23
C ILE A 56 -22.93 -5.98 -3.30
N LEU A 57 -22.44 -7.16 -3.69
CA LEU A 57 -23.12 -8.02 -4.65
C LEU A 57 -24.51 -8.44 -4.15
N LEU A 58 -24.64 -8.75 -2.85
CA LEU A 58 -25.94 -9.07 -2.25
C LEU A 58 -26.90 -7.88 -2.32
N PHE A 59 -26.45 -6.66 -2.03
CA PHE A 59 -27.29 -5.47 -2.16
C PHE A 59 -27.69 -5.18 -3.62
N TYR A 60 -26.77 -5.42 -4.55
CA TYR A 60 -27.00 -5.26 -5.98
C TYR A 60 -28.08 -6.22 -6.51
N VAL A 61 -28.00 -7.52 -6.18
CA VAL A 61 -29.01 -8.50 -6.64
C VAL A 61 -30.39 -8.29 -6.02
N ASN A 62 -30.45 -7.67 -4.84
CA ASN A 62 -31.72 -7.31 -4.19
C ASN A 62 -32.27 -5.96 -4.66
N GLY A 63 -31.61 -5.28 -5.62
CA GLY A 63 -32.08 -4.00 -6.15
C GLY A 63 -31.97 -2.81 -5.19
N MET A 64 -31.19 -2.95 -4.11
CA MET A 64 -31.00 -1.93 -3.08
C MET A 64 -29.64 -1.22 -3.18
N SER A 65 -28.92 -1.38 -4.29
CA SER A 65 -27.61 -0.75 -4.50
C SER A 65 -27.72 0.75 -4.76
N THR A 66 -26.89 1.53 -4.07
CA THR A 66 -26.73 2.96 -4.31
C THR A 66 -25.51 3.25 -5.19
N ILE A 67 -25.39 4.51 -5.65
CA ILE A 67 -24.17 4.95 -6.36
C ILE A 67 -22.92 4.83 -5.47
N ALA A 68 -23.05 4.97 -4.15
CA ALA A 68 -21.95 4.80 -3.20
C ALA A 68 -21.48 3.33 -3.14
N ASP A 69 -22.38 2.37 -3.32
CA ASP A 69 -22.05 0.94 -3.36
C ASP A 69 -21.31 0.57 -4.64
N ALA A 70 -21.68 1.17 -5.77
CA ALA A 70 -20.96 0.99 -7.03
C ALA A 70 -19.50 1.49 -6.93
N VAL A 71 -19.29 2.66 -6.33
CA VAL A 71 -17.93 3.20 -6.07
C VAL A 71 -17.16 2.33 -5.08
N SER A 72 -17.84 1.82 -4.05
CA SER A 72 -17.25 0.87 -3.10
C SER A 72 -16.79 -0.42 -3.76
N GLY A 73 -17.55 -0.93 -4.74
CA GLY A 73 -17.17 -2.10 -5.54
C GLY A 73 -15.87 -1.88 -6.33
N GLY A 74 -15.72 -0.71 -6.95
CA GLY A 74 -14.47 -0.32 -7.63
C GLY A 74 -13.29 -0.23 -6.65
N THR A 75 -13.53 0.29 -5.45
CA THR A 75 -12.50 0.40 -4.39
C THR A 75 -12.01 -0.96 -3.92
N SER A 76 -12.90 -1.95 -3.79
CA SER A 76 -12.51 -3.32 -3.45
C SER A 76 -11.54 -3.91 -4.48
N VAL A 77 -11.73 -3.66 -5.78
CA VAL A 77 -10.82 -4.12 -6.83
C VAL A 77 -9.43 -3.49 -6.67
N ILE A 78 -9.37 -2.19 -6.40
CA ILE A 78 -8.11 -1.47 -6.15
C ILE A 78 -7.38 -2.07 -4.94
N ILE A 79 -8.09 -2.33 -3.85
CA ILE A 79 -7.53 -2.94 -2.64
C ILE A 79 -7.03 -4.37 -2.90
N ILE A 80 -7.75 -5.18 -3.68
CA ILE A 80 -7.29 -6.52 -4.07
C ILE A 80 -5.98 -6.45 -4.84
N ILE A 81 -5.85 -5.49 -5.77
CA ILE A 81 -4.60 -5.28 -6.51
C ILE A 81 -3.49 -4.84 -5.54
N ALA A 82 -3.77 -3.88 -4.64
CA ALA A 82 -2.81 -3.42 -3.64
C ALA A 82 -2.31 -4.56 -2.73
N GLY A 83 -3.22 -5.43 -2.26
CA GLY A 83 -2.88 -6.60 -1.45
C GLY A 83 -2.03 -7.62 -2.20
N ARG A 84 -2.32 -7.87 -3.48
CA ARG A 84 -1.48 -8.75 -4.33
C ARG A 84 -0.07 -8.18 -4.50
N VAL A 85 0.05 -6.88 -4.74
CA VAL A 85 1.34 -6.21 -4.86
C VAL A 85 2.09 -6.22 -3.52
N ALA A 86 1.39 -6.07 -2.38
CA ALA A 86 1.97 -6.19 -1.05
C ALA A 86 2.53 -7.60 -0.78
N ILE A 87 1.83 -8.64 -1.23
CA ILE A 87 2.33 -10.03 -1.16
C ILE A 87 3.60 -10.16 -2.02
N ALA A 88 3.58 -9.66 -3.26
CA ALA A 88 4.75 -9.72 -4.15
C ALA A 88 5.95 -8.91 -3.64
N ALA A 89 5.72 -7.84 -2.88
CA ALA A 89 6.76 -6.99 -2.30
C ALA A 89 7.64 -7.71 -1.26
N GLN A 90 7.22 -8.88 -0.77
CA GLN A 90 8.05 -9.75 0.08
C GLN A 90 9.36 -10.17 -0.60
N ASN A 91 9.37 -10.26 -1.92
CA ASN A 91 10.57 -10.60 -2.69
C ASN A 91 11.62 -9.46 -2.72
N LEU A 92 11.36 -8.33 -2.04
CA LEU A 92 12.32 -7.24 -1.78
C LEU A 92 12.97 -6.62 -3.02
N HIS A 93 12.35 -6.80 -4.19
CA HIS A 93 12.76 -6.14 -5.42
C HIS A 93 12.38 -4.66 -5.34
N LEU A 94 13.36 -3.77 -5.56
CA LEU A 94 13.19 -2.33 -5.41
C LEU A 94 12.00 -1.73 -6.21
N PRO A 95 11.74 -2.14 -7.48
CA PRO A 95 10.58 -1.62 -8.21
C PRO A 95 9.24 -2.19 -7.71
N THR A 96 9.18 -3.40 -7.17
CA THR A 96 7.92 -3.94 -6.62
C THR A 96 7.54 -3.22 -5.32
N LEU A 97 8.53 -2.80 -4.53
CA LEU A 97 8.31 -1.95 -3.35
C LEU A 97 7.79 -0.55 -3.73
N LYS A 98 8.32 0.07 -4.79
CA LYS A 98 7.81 1.36 -5.30
C LYS A 98 6.37 1.23 -5.82
N ALA A 99 6.07 0.15 -6.55
CA ALA A 99 4.72 -0.14 -7.00
C ALA A 99 3.76 -0.37 -5.81
N CYS A 100 4.22 -1.11 -4.79
CA CYS A 100 3.45 -1.33 -3.55
C CYS A 100 3.12 0.01 -2.88
N LEU A 101 4.11 0.86 -2.67
CA LEU A 101 3.91 2.18 -2.06
C LEU A 101 2.86 3.01 -2.83
N GLY A 102 2.97 3.07 -4.16
CA GLY A 102 1.99 3.77 -4.99
C GLY A 102 0.58 3.20 -4.85
N MET A 103 0.44 1.87 -4.91
CA MET A 103 -0.86 1.22 -4.77
C MET A 103 -1.48 1.39 -3.38
N GLN A 104 -0.69 1.43 -2.31
CA GLN A 104 -1.21 1.67 -0.96
C GLN A 104 -1.71 3.11 -0.77
N VAL A 105 -1.04 4.10 -1.38
CA VAL A 105 -1.52 5.49 -1.39
C VAL A 105 -2.84 5.62 -2.15
N VAL A 106 -2.94 4.98 -3.32
CA VAL A 106 -4.19 4.97 -4.11
C VAL A 106 -5.30 4.29 -3.32
N ALA A 107 -5.05 3.09 -2.77
CA ALA A 107 -6.04 2.36 -1.97
C ALA A 107 -6.54 3.16 -0.76
N CYS A 108 -5.64 3.84 -0.05
CA CYS A 108 -5.98 4.72 1.06
C CYS A 108 -6.87 5.89 0.60
N THR A 109 -6.47 6.59 -0.46
CA THR A 109 -7.19 7.75 -0.99
C THR A 109 -8.60 7.37 -1.43
N THR A 110 -8.74 6.27 -2.20
CA THR A 110 -10.05 5.81 -2.65
C THR A 110 -10.92 5.36 -1.48
N SER A 111 -10.34 4.72 -0.46
CA SER A 111 -11.09 4.31 0.75
C SER A 111 -11.66 5.51 1.53
N VAL A 112 -10.89 6.59 1.66
CA VAL A 112 -11.36 7.84 2.28
C VAL A 112 -12.51 8.46 1.48
N ILE A 113 -12.38 8.52 0.15
CA ILE A 113 -13.43 9.03 -0.74
C ILE A 113 -14.71 8.19 -0.59
N CYS A 114 -14.59 6.87 -0.52
CA CYS A 114 -15.73 5.98 -0.27
C CYS A 114 -16.45 6.31 1.05
N ILE A 115 -15.72 6.50 2.15
CA ILE A 115 -16.33 6.87 3.44
C ILE A 115 -17.09 8.19 3.33
N LEU A 116 -16.50 9.20 2.68
CA LEU A 116 -17.15 10.50 2.48
C LEU A 116 -18.43 10.40 1.65
N LEU A 117 -18.42 9.60 0.57
CA LEU A 117 -19.60 9.34 -0.25
C LEU A 117 -20.71 8.67 0.57
N HIS A 118 -20.37 7.65 1.36
CA HIS A 118 -21.32 6.97 2.24
C HIS A 118 -21.94 7.90 3.29
N LEU A 119 -21.19 8.86 3.83
CA LEU A 119 -21.73 9.89 4.73
C LEU A 119 -22.71 10.83 4.01
N SER A 120 -22.39 11.23 2.78
CA SER A 120 -23.22 12.16 2.00
C SER A 120 -24.55 11.56 1.54
N VAL A 121 -24.54 10.31 1.07
CA VAL A 121 -25.73 9.64 0.52
C VAL A 121 -26.69 9.19 1.61
N PHE A 122 -26.17 8.69 2.74
CA PHE A 122 -27.00 8.15 3.83
C PHE A 122 -27.90 9.19 4.48
N THR A 123 -27.39 10.42 4.67
CA THR A 123 -28.14 11.54 5.26
C THR A 123 -29.42 11.87 4.48
N SER A 124 -29.53 11.45 3.22
CA SER A 124 -30.62 11.87 2.32
C SER A 124 -31.70 10.83 2.05
N LEU A 125 -31.50 9.53 2.34
CA LEU A 125 -32.33 8.47 1.72
C LEU A 125 -33.17 7.61 2.68
N PHE A 126 -32.87 7.54 3.97
CA PHE A 126 -33.43 6.49 4.84
C PHE A 126 -34.07 6.96 6.14
N HIS A 127 -34.67 8.16 6.16
CA HIS A 127 -35.53 8.51 7.28
C HIS A 127 -36.94 7.94 7.09
N CYS A 128 -37.38 7.11 8.03
CA CYS A 128 -38.77 6.67 8.17
C CYS A 128 -39.67 7.81 8.68
N TRP A 129 -39.68 8.94 7.98
CA TRP A 129 -40.50 10.11 8.27
C TRP A 129 -41.67 10.20 7.29
N ASP A 130 -42.55 9.21 7.34
CA ASP A 130 -43.84 9.29 6.68
C ASP A 130 -44.95 9.29 7.76
N PRO A 131 -45.71 10.39 7.89
CA PRO A 131 -46.82 10.45 8.84
C PRO A 131 -47.97 9.50 8.46
N ASP A 132 -48.11 9.14 7.18
CA ASP A 132 -49.24 8.36 6.66
C ASP A 132 -49.03 6.84 6.74
N LEU A 133 -47.86 6.38 7.21
CA LEU A 133 -47.54 4.97 7.38
C LEU A 133 -48.30 4.33 8.55
N GLU A 134 -48.91 3.17 8.31
CA GLU A 134 -49.53 2.35 9.36
C GLU A 134 -48.52 1.99 10.47
N PRO A 135 -48.97 1.82 11.73
CA PRO A 135 -48.06 1.52 12.85
C PRO A 135 -47.25 0.22 12.66
N SER A 136 -47.82 -0.78 11.99
CA SER A 136 -47.13 -2.03 11.63
C SER A 136 -45.99 -1.79 10.62
N GLN A 137 -46.27 -1.02 9.57
CA GLN A 137 -45.30 -0.65 8.53
C GLN A 137 -44.19 0.24 9.09
N ARG A 138 -44.53 1.16 9.99
CA ARG A 138 -43.56 2.03 10.68
C ARG A 138 -42.56 1.22 11.52
N THR A 139 -43.03 0.15 12.16
CA THR A 139 -42.18 -0.75 12.94
C THR A 139 -41.21 -1.52 12.05
N ILE A 140 -41.69 -2.06 10.92
CA ILE A 140 -40.85 -2.73 9.92
C ILE A 140 -39.82 -1.76 9.33
N CYS A 141 -40.24 -0.53 8.98
CA CYS A 141 -39.36 0.51 8.46
C CYS A 141 -38.21 0.81 9.44
N ARG A 142 -38.50 1.02 10.73
CA ARG A 142 -37.47 1.24 11.75
C ARG A 142 -36.50 0.08 11.92
N HIS A 143 -36.99 -1.16 11.86
CA HIS A 143 -36.11 -2.33 11.92
C HIS A 143 -35.19 -2.41 10.71
N LEU A 144 -35.69 -2.09 9.52
CA LEU A 144 -34.87 -2.01 8.31
C LEU A 144 -33.86 -0.87 8.41
N GLU A 145 -34.26 0.32 8.83
CA GLU A 145 -33.38 1.48 9.07
C GLU A 145 -32.23 1.11 10.00
N THR A 146 -32.54 0.52 11.16
CA THR A 146 -31.52 0.06 12.12
C THR A 146 -30.60 -1.02 11.52
N GLY A 147 -31.15 -1.94 10.71
CA GLY A 147 -30.37 -2.97 10.02
C GLY A 147 -29.38 -2.37 9.01
N PHE A 148 -29.84 -1.39 8.22
CA PHE A 148 -29.02 -0.66 7.26
C PHE A 148 -27.94 0.19 7.93
N GLU A 149 -28.26 0.87 9.04
CA GLU A 149 -27.29 1.63 9.83
C GLU A 149 -26.15 0.74 10.33
N ASN A 150 -26.50 -0.43 10.88
CA ASN A 150 -25.52 -1.40 11.36
C ASN A 150 -24.65 -1.94 10.22
N TYR A 151 -25.24 -2.22 9.06
CA TYR A 151 -24.50 -2.66 7.87
C TYR A 151 -23.51 -1.59 7.40
N LEU A 152 -23.95 -0.34 7.28
CA LEU A 152 -23.10 0.77 6.87
C LEU A 152 -22.00 1.07 7.89
N ALA A 153 -22.30 0.94 9.19
CA ALA A 153 -21.30 1.04 10.24
C ALA A 153 -20.22 -0.05 10.09
N LEU A 154 -20.61 -1.30 9.82
CA LEU A 154 -19.68 -2.39 9.54
C LEU A 154 -18.83 -2.11 8.29
N GLN A 155 -19.43 -1.63 7.21
CA GLN A 155 -18.70 -1.28 5.98
C GLN A 155 -17.67 -0.18 6.22
N LYS A 156 -18.05 0.89 6.95
CA LYS A 156 -17.14 1.97 7.36
C LYS A 156 -16.00 1.45 8.24
N LEU A 157 -16.30 0.54 9.17
CA LEU A 157 -15.29 -0.09 10.02
C LEU A 157 -14.28 -0.88 9.20
N VAL A 158 -14.74 -1.70 8.24
CA VAL A 158 -13.84 -2.46 7.36
C VAL A 158 -13.00 -1.54 6.48
N LEU A 159 -13.59 -0.48 5.89
CA LEU A 159 -12.84 0.53 5.13
C LEU A 159 -11.79 1.26 5.99
N SER A 160 -12.10 1.56 7.25
CA SER A 160 -11.15 2.15 8.21
C SER A 160 -9.97 1.21 8.47
N VAL A 161 -10.24 -0.08 8.65
CA VAL A 161 -9.18 -1.10 8.78
C VAL A 161 -8.32 -1.15 7.51
N GLN A 162 -8.92 -1.07 6.31
CA GLN A 162 -8.18 -1.03 5.05
C GLN A 162 -7.24 0.18 4.96
N ILE A 163 -7.69 1.36 5.40
CA ILE A 163 -6.85 2.56 5.50
C ILE A 163 -5.66 2.32 6.42
N ALA A 164 -5.89 1.73 7.61
CA ALA A 164 -4.83 1.43 8.56
C ALA A 164 -3.81 0.42 8.00
N LEU A 165 -4.27 -0.64 7.33
CA LEU A 165 -3.42 -1.62 6.66
C LEU A 165 -2.59 -0.96 5.55
N SER A 166 -3.21 -0.11 4.72
CA SER A 166 -2.53 0.62 3.66
C SER A 166 -1.48 1.60 4.19
N ALA A 167 -1.81 2.37 5.23
CA ALA A 167 -0.86 3.28 5.87
C ALA A 167 0.34 2.53 6.48
N THR A 168 0.07 1.40 7.13
CA THR A 168 1.11 0.54 7.72
C THR A 168 2.06 -0.01 6.64
N LEU A 169 1.51 -0.56 5.55
CA LEU A 169 2.30 -1.07 4.43
C LEU A 169 3.08 0.04 3.73
N ALA A 170 2.49 1.23 3.55
CA ALA A 170 3.16 2.40 3.00
C ALA A 170 4.33 2.85 3.88
N ALA A 171 4.15 2.94 5.20
CA ALA A 171 5.21 3.30 6.13
C ALA A 171 6.39 2.31 6.08
N TYR A 172 6.09 1.01 6.03
CA TYR A 172 7.13 -0.01 5.86
C TYR A 172 7.85 0.09 4.52
N CYS A 173 7.12 0.31 3.41
CA CYS A 173 7.72 0.50 2.09
C CYS A 173 8.61 1.77 2.05
N CYS A 174 8.14 2.89 2.60
CA CYS A 174 8.91 4.14 2.70
C CYS A 174 10.21 3.96 3.48
N LYS A 175 10.18 3.17 4.56
CA LYS A 175 11.36 2.87 5.38
C LYS A 175 12.42 2.08 4.61
N VAL A 176 12.01 1.13 3.75
CA VAL A 176 12.93 0.30 2.95
C VAL A 176 13.48 1.04 1.73
N ILE A 177 12.66 1.87 1.09
CA ILE A 177 13.06 2.66 -0.09
C ILE A 177 13.86 3.91 0.32
N GLN A 178 13.90 4.25 1.61
CA GLN A 178 14.48 5.50 2.14
C GLN A 178 13.82 6.75 1.53
N CYS A 179 12.48 6.74 1.40
CA CYS A 179 11.73 7.83 0.76
C CYS A 179 11.81 9.18 1.51
N CYS A 180 11.99 9.17 2.84
CA CYS A 180 11.88 10.39 3.66
C CYS A 180 13.22 10.95 4.14
N CYS A 181 14.31 10.18 4.05
CA CYS A 181 15.68 10.65 4.31
C CYS A 181 16.62 9.94 3.32
N PRO A 182 17.18 10.63 2.31
CA PRO A 182 18.36 10.10 1.65
C PRO A 182 19.44 10.04 2.73
N THR A 183 19.74 8.83 3.20
CA THR A 183 20.94 8.65 4.03
C THR A 183 22.07 9.07 3.11
N SER A 184 22.77 10.16 3.44
CA SER A 184 23.94 10.58 2.67
C SER A 184 24.76 9.33 2.41
N SER A 185 25.10 9.10 1.15
CA SER A 185 26.01 8.06 0.68
C SER A 185 27.25 8.04 1.59
N MET A 186 27.20 7.25 2.65
CA MET A 186 28.38 6.85 3.41
C MET A 186 28.70 5.47 2.83
N PRO A 187 29.46 5.41 1.73
CA PRO A 187 29.96 4.14 1.24
C PRO A 187 30.76 3.53 2.39
N VAL A 188 30.32 2.37 2.87
CA VAL A 188 31.14 1.56 3.75
C VAL A 188 32.26 1.02 2.86
N ILE A 189 33.40 1.71 2.87
CA ILE A 189 34.60 1.30 2.16
C ILE A 189 35.19 0.13 2.94
N THR A 190 34.95 -1.10 2.49
CA THR A 190 35.68 -2.27 2.98
C THR A 190 36.99 -2.39 2.22
N VAL A 191 38.10 -2.05 2.87
CA VAL A 191 39.44 -2.28 2.32
C VAL A 191 39.83 -3.73 2.59
N ASN A 192 39.81 -4.57 1.56
CA ASN A 192 40.42 -5.89 1.63
C ASN A 192 41.94 -5.71 1.51
N ARG A 193 42.67 -5.78 2.64
CA ARG A 193 44.13 -5.98 2.58
C ARG A 193 44.42 -7.43 2.19
N LEU A 194 45.21 -7.62 1.13
CA LEU A 194 45.79 -8.92 0.81
C LEU A 194 46.68 -9.37 1.99
N PRO A 195 46.72 -10.67 2.34
CA PRO A 195 47.65 -11.17 3.35
C PRO A 195 49.09 -10.96 2.89
N ASP A 196 49.91 -10.35 3.74
CA ASP A 196 51.33 -10.12 3.50
C ASP A 196 52.07 -11.48 3.42
N PRO A 197 52.73 -11.81 2.28
CA PRO A 197 53.48 -13.04 2.17
C PRO A 197 54.79 -12.91 2.96
N ARG A 198 54.91 -13.65 4.07
CA ARG A 198 56.19 -13.94 4.72
C ARG A 198 56.80 -15.22 4.16
#